data_AF-A0A8T8I7X7-F1
#
_entry.id   AF-A0A8T8I7X7-F1
#
_cell.length_a   1.000
_cell.length_b   1.000
_cell.length_c   1.000
_cell.angle_alpha   90.00
_cell.angle_beta   90.00
_cell.angle_gamma   90.00
#
_symmetry.space_group_name_H-M   'P 1'
#
loop_
_entity.id
_entity.type
_entity.pdbx_description
1 polymer ?
#
loop_
_entity_poly.entity_id
_entity_poly.type
_entity_poly.pdbx_seq_one_letter_code
_entity_poly.pdbx_strand_id
1 'polypeptide(L)'
;MKLKGVLFEAFWASVIGSVLALGGLFLNMPVSSIVLPLFVVVLISVRHGFVFAMRIVLVISVMVLLGSYLKTGQWDALAYLTHFTLLNTGVIIGVFSKNIHRNLNNKKIKVVETNVVAAQLLSASIIAVMRLVSDNVPLSMLDILFYAISSICFVLIIAFVKPKWILTTRSRYLSSKERSRLLND
;
A
#
# COMPACT_ATOMS: atom_id res chain seq x y z
N MET A 1 2.19 0.71 -27.37
CA MET A 1 1.48 -0.38 -26.64
C MET A 1 1.89 -0.56 -25.16
N LYS A 2 3.11 -0.18 -24.74
CA LYS A 2 3.71 -0.37 -23.40
C LYS A 2 3.02 0.32 -22.20
N LEU A 3 2.42 1.50 -22.43
CA LEU A 3 1.82 2.32 -21.37
C LEU A 3 0.43 1.80 -20.95
N LYS A 4 -0.31 1.20 -21.90
CA LYS A 4 -1.73 0.86 -21.71
C LYS A 4 -1.96 -0.18 -20.61
N GLY A 5 -1.12 -1.21 -20.51
CA GLY A 5 -1.29 -2.27 -19.49
C GLY A 5 -1.00 -1.80 -18.05
N VAL A 6 0.07 -1.03 -17.86
CA VAL A 6 0.42 -0.47 -16.55
C VAL A 6 -0.57 0.60 -16.12
N LEU A 7 -1.03 1.44 -17.05
CA LEU A 7 -2.10 2.41 -16.80
C LEU A 7 -3.43 1.74 -16.47
N PHE A 8 -3.75 0.63 -17.12
CA PHE A 8 -4.96 -0.13 -16.83
C PHE A 8 -4.93 -0.77 -15.44
N GLU A 9 -3.80 -1.35 -15.04
CA GLU A 9 -3.61 -1.83 -13.66
C GLU A 9 -3.67 -0.69 -12.65
N ALA A 10 -3.06 0.47 -12.95
CA ALA A 10 -3.14 1.66 -12.10
C ALA A 10 -4.58 2.13 -11.92
N PHE A 11 -5.35 2.15 -13.02
CA PHE A 11 -6.73 2.57 -13.04
C PHE A 11 -7.57 1.68 -12.12
N TRP A 12 -7.57 0.36 -12.32
CA TRP A 12 -8.34 -0.55 -11.47
C TRP A 12 -7.90 -0.55 -10.02
N ALA A 13 -6.59 -0.46 -9.76
CA ALA A 13 -6.06 -0.29 -8.41
C ALA A 13 -6.62 0.97 -7.72
N SER A 14 -6.61 2.10 -8.43
CA SER A 14 -7.14 3.36 -7.91
C SER A 14 -8.66 3.30 -7.72
N VAL A 15 -9.39 2.66 -8.65
CA VAL A 15 -10.84 2.45 -8.55
C VAL A 15 -11.17 1.60 -7.33
N ILE A 16 -10.53 0.43 -7.17
CA ILE A 16 -10.76 -0.47 -6.04
C ILE A 16 -10.40 0.22 -4.72
N GLY A 17 -9.24 0.87 -4.65
CA GLY A 17 -8.82 1.61 -3.47
C GLY A 17 -9.81 2.72 -3.10
N SER A 18 -10.31 3.45 -4.09
CA SER A 18 -11.30 4.51 -3.89
C SER A 18 -12.66 3.96 -3.46
N VAL A 19 -13.14 2.87 -4.07
CA VAL A 19 -14.41 2.22 -3.69
C VAL A 19 -14.33 1.68 -2.26
N LEU A 20 -13.21 1.08 -1.86
CA LEU A 20 -13.02 0.60 -0.48
C LEU A 20 -12.96 1.75 0.51
N ALA A 21 -12.27 2.85 0.17
CA ALA A 21 -12.16 4.02 1.03
C ALA A 21 -13.51 4.73 1.21
N LEU A 22 -14.25 4.89 0.11
CA LEU A 22 -15.61 5.45 0.12
C LEU A 22 -16.58 4.51 0.85
N GLY A 23 -16.51 3.20 0.61
CA GLY A 23 -17.32 2.20 1.31
C GLY A 23 -17.10 2.25 2.83
N GLY A 24 -15.85 2.36 3.29
CA GLY A 24 -15.55 2.57 4.69
C GLY A 24 -16.14 3.88 5.25
N LEU A 25 -16.14 4.95 4.45
CA LEU A 25 -16.68 6.26 4.83
C LEU A 25 -18.22 6.27 4.91
N PHE A 26 -18.92 5.57 4.03
CA PHE A 26 -20.39 5.53 3.98
C PHE A 26 -21.02 4.45 4.87
N LEU A 27 -20.33 3.33 5.09
CA LEU A 27 -20.88 2.18 5.83
C LEU A 27 -20.60 2.20 7.34
N ASN A 28 -19.91 3.22 7.87
CA ASN A 28 -19.52 3.31 9.29
C ASN A 28 -18.96 1.98 9.82
N MET A 29 -18.11 1.31 9.03
CA MET A 29 -17.57 0.01 9.43
C MET A 29 -16.71 0.18 10.68
N PRO A 30 -16.78 -0.75 11.66
CA PRO A 30 -16.04 -0.68 12.92
C PRO A 30 -14.52 -0.88 12.73
N VAL A 31 -14.11 -1.52 11.63
CA VAL A 31 -12.71 -1.49 11.18
C VAL A 31 -12.47 -0.09 10.63
N SER A 32 -11.55 0.67 11.22
CA SER A 32 -11.24 2.03 10.78
C SER A 32 -11.14 2.07 9.26
N SER A 33 -11.99 2.89 8.63
CA SER A 33 -12.32 2.94 7.19
C SER A 33 -11.11 3.08 6.24
N ILE A 34 -9.91 3.23 6.80
CA ILE A 34 -8.62 3.48 6.16
C ILE A 34 -7.79 2.19 6.01
N VAL A 35 -8.05 1.15 6.81
CA VAL A 35 -7.23 -0.08 6.85
C VAL A 35 -7.36 -0.93 5.58
N LEU A 36 -8.57 -1.03 5.02
CA LEU A 36 -8.81 -1.75 3.76
C LEU A 36 -8.09 -1.11 2.56
N PRO A 37 -8.21 0.22 2.33
CA PRO A 37 -7.41 0.93 1.32
C PRO A 37 -5.90 0.77 1.50
N LEU A 38 -5.42 0.75 2.76
CA LEU A 38 -4.00 0.56 3.06
C LEU A 38 -3.45 -0.76 2.53
N PHE A 39 -4.18 -1.88 2.61
CA PHE A 39 -3.73 -3.15 2.03
C PHE A 39 -3.55 -3.09 0.51
N VAL A 40 -4.47 -2.41 -0.19
CA VAL A 40 -4.37 -2.19 -1.63
C VAL A 40 -3.14 -1.38 -1.96
N VAL A 41 -2.91 -0.27 -1.23
CA VAL A 41 -1.73 0.57 -1.38
C VAL A 41 -0.45 -0.21 -1.11
N VAL A 42 -0.40 -1.00 -0.04
CA VAL A 42 0.77 -1.84 0.30
C VAL A 42 1.08 -2.82 -0.84
N LEU A 43 0.08 -3.53 -1.37
CA LEU A 43 0.29 -4.49 -2.46
C LEU A 43 0.86 -3.82 -3.72
N ILE A 44 0.27 -2.70 -4.12
CA ILE A 44 0.71 -1.91 -5.28
C ILE A 44 2.13 -1.38 -5.04
N SER A 45 2.42 -0.94 -3.82
CA SER A 45 3.72 -0.42 -3.44
C SER A 45 4.79 -1.48 -3.54
N VAL A 46 4.51 -2.70 -3.07
CA VAL A 46 5.43 -3.83 -3.23
C VAL A 46 5.62 -4.15 -4.71
N ARG A 47 4.54 -4.28 -5.48
CA ARG A 47 4.55 -4.77 -6.88
C ARG A 47 5.17 -3.78 -7.87
N HIS A 48 4.84 -2.50 -7.76
CA HIS A 48 5.20 -1.47 -8.75
C HIS A 48 6.16 -0.42 -8.18
N GLY A 49 6.34 -0.42 -6.86
CA GLY A 49 7.30 0.43 -6.15
C GLY A 49 6.76 1.79 -5.76
N PHE A 50 7.60 2.51 -5.01
CA PHE A 50 7.27 3.77 -4.32
C PHE A 50 6.59 4.82 -5.21
N VAL A 51 7.25 5.23 -6.30
CA VAL A 51 6.78 6.34 -7.16
C VAL A 51 5.42 6.05 -7.79
N PHE A 52 5.17 4.79 -8.14
CA PHE A 52 3.89 4.40 -8.76
C PHE A 52 2.76 4.40 -7.74
N ALA A 53 3.01 3.85 -6.55
CA ALA A 53 2.03 3.83 -5.48
C ALA A 53 1.70 5.24 -4.95
N MET A 54 2.66 6.16 -4.86
CA MET A 54 2.38 7.55 -4.50
C MET A 54 1.35 8.21 -5.44
N ARG A 55 1.44 7.94 -6.75
CA ARG A 55 0.45 8.47 -7.71
C ARG A 55 -0.94 7.91 -7.47
N ILE A 56 -1.03 6.63 -7.09
CA ILE A 56 -2.31 5.98 -6.79
C ILE A 56 -2.89 6.50 -5.48
N VAL A 57 -2.06 6.68 -4.45
CA VAL A 57 -2.48 7.30 -3.19
C VAL A 57 -3.04 8.68 -3.43
N LEU A 58 -2.38 9.51 -4.24
CA LEU A 58 -2.88 10.84 -4.59
C LEU A 58 -4.30 10.78 -5.18
N VAL A 59 -4.56 9.85 -6.11
CA VAL A 59 -5.90 9.67 -6.69
C VAL A 59 -6.90 9.20 -5.63
N ILE A 60 -6.55 8.20 -4.81
CA ILE A 60 -7.43 7.69 -3.75
C ILE A 60 -7.78 8.80 -2.75
N SER A 61 -6.80 9.58 -2.32
CA SER A 61 -7.02 10.67 -1.35
C SER A 61 -7.91 11.78 -1.89
N VAL A 62 -7.75 12.15 -3.17
CA VAL A 62 -8.66 13.12 -3.82
C VAL A 62 -10.09 12.58 -3.87
N MET A 63 -10.27 11.30 -4.16
CA MET A 63 -11.59 10.67 -4.14
C MET A 63 -12.20 10.62 -2.74
N VAL A 64 -11.39 10.37 -1.71
CA VAL A 64 -11.84 10.42 -0.30
C VAL A 64 -12.27 11.84 0.10
N LEU A 65 -11.52 12.86 -0.32
CA LEU A 65 -11.90 14.26 -0.09
C LEU A 65 -13.23 14.62 -0.75
N LEU A 66 -13.44 14.18 -1.99
CA LEU A 66 -14.70 14.39 -2.69
C LEU A 66 -15.85 13.65 -1.99
N GLY A 67 -15.60 12.41 -1.55
CA GLY A 67 -16.57 11.63 -0.80
C GLY A 67 -16.94 12.24 0.55
N SER A 68 -15.97 12.78 1.28
CA SER A 68 -16.24 13.46 2.55
C SER A 68 -17.07 14.73 2.33
N TYR A 69 -16.72 15.55 1.33
CA TYR A 69 -17.51 16.73 0.96
C TYR A 69 -18.96 16.38 0.60
N LEU A 70 -19.18 15.30 -0.17
CA LEU A 70 -20.53 14.85 -0.52
C LEU A 70 -21.33 14.35 0.70
N LYS A 71 -20.67 13.84 1.76
CA LYS A 71 -21.33 13.35 2.97
C LYS A 71 -21.65 14.46 3.97
N THR A 72 -20.72 15.40 4.18
CA THR A 72 -20.83 16.42 5.25
C THR A 72 -21.18 17.81 4.73
N GLY A 73 -21.10 18.05 3.41
CA GLY A 73 -21.29 19.36 2.80
C GLY A 73 -20.18 20.36 3.08
N GLN A 74 -19.11 19.94 3.77
CA GLN A 74 -18.00 20.80 4.19
C GLN A 74 -16.66 20.27 3.70
N TRP A 75 -15.80 21.19 3.28
CA TRP A 75 -14.42 20.90 2.93
C TRP A 75 -13.59 20.81 4.20
N ASP A 76 -13.30 19.58 4.67
CA ASP A 76 -12.40 19.34 5.79
C ASP A 76 -10.98 19.05 5.30
N ALA A 77 -10.18 20.11 5.19
CA ALA A 77 -8.80 20.02 4.75
C ALA A 77 -7.91 19.24 5.74
N LEU A 78 -8.25 19.25 7.03
CA LEU A 78 -7.47 18.57 8.06
C LEU A 78 -7.69 17.06 7.99
N ALA A 79 -8.94 16.62 7.89
CA ALA A 79 -9.26 15.21 7.67
C ALA A 79 -8.62 14.68 6.38
N TYR A 80 -8.63 15.48 5.31
CA TYR A 80 -7.93 15.12 4.07
C TYR A 80 -6.43 14.94 4.26
N LEU A 81 -5.76 15.89 4.92
CA LEU A 81 -4.32 15.79 5.17
C LEU A 81 -4.00 14.54 6.00
N THR A 82 -4.82 14.23 7.01
CA THR A 82 -4.68 13.02 7.83
C THR A 82 -4.83 11.75 6.98
N HIS A 83 -5.89 11.64 6.17
CA HIS A 83 -6.10 10.49 5.29
C HIS A 83 -5.02 10.33 4.23
N PHE A 84 -4.60 11.43 3.59
CA PHE A 84 -3.53 11.43 2.62
C PHE A 84 -2.21 10.95 3.24
N THR A 85 -1.87 11.46 4.42
CA THR A 85 -0.61 11.09 5.06
C THR A 85 -0.64 9.64 5.53
N LEU A 86 -1.75 9.17 6.09
CA LEU A 86 -1.93 7.77 6.47
C LEU A 86 -1.81 6.83 5.26
N LEU A 87 -2.44 7.14 4.12
CA LEU A 87 -2.31 6.31 2.93
C LEU A 87 -0.86 6.30 2.40
N ASN A 88 -0.12 7.41 2.53
CA ASN A 88 1.29 7.47 2.14
C ASN A 88 2.20 6.58 3.00
N THR A 89 1.85 6.27 4.24
CA THR A 89 2.68 5.35 5.04
C THR A 89 2.66 3.93 4.45
N GLY A 90 1.54 3.50 3.88
CA GLY A 90 1.43 2.26 3.10
C GLY A 90 2.34 2.21 1.86
N VAL A 91 2.85 3.36 1.40
CA VAL A 91 3.76 3.47 0.24
C VAL A 91 5.21 3.18 0.58
N ILE A 92 5.59 3.26 1.87
CA ILE A 92 6.97 3.13 2.34
C ILE A 92 7.58 1.78 1.96
N ILE A 93 6.78 0.71 1.99
CA ILE A 93 7.23 -0.61 1.53
C ILE A 93 7.68 -0.63 0.06
N GLY A 94 7.18 0.31 -0.74
CA GLY A 94 7.61 0.50 -2.11
C GLY A 94 9.05 0.96 -2.26
N VAL A 95 9.69 1.51 -1.21
CA VAL A 95 11.14 1.79 -1.19
C VAL A 95 11.94 0.49 -1.19
N PHE A 96 11.42 -0.53 -0.50
CA PHE A 96 12.04 -1.85 -0.39
C PHE A 96 11.68 -2.78 -1.57
N SER A 97 10.77 -2.36 -2.47
CA SER A 97 10.31 -3.16 -3.62
C SER A 97 11.45 -3.76 -4.46
N LYS A 98 12.52 -2.99 -4.71
CA LYS A 98 13.69 -3.48 -5.45
C LYS A 98 14.36 -4.68 -4.76
N ASN A 99 14.57 -4.58 -3.45
CA ASN A 99 15.18 -5.66 -2.65
C ASN A 99 14.23 -6.85 -2.53
N ILE A 100 12.93 -6.60 -2.32
CA ILE A 100 11.90 -7.63 -2.27
C ILE A 100 11.87 -8.41 -3.58
N HIS A 101 11.79 -7.74 -4.73
CA HIS A 101 11.74 -8.39 -6.04
C HIS A 101 13.00 -9.22 -6.31
N ARG A 102 14.19 -8.68 -6.05
CA ARG A 102 15.45 -9.38 -6.29
C ARG A 102 15.61 -10.62 -5.41
N ASN A 103 15.29 -10.48 -4.12
CA ASN A 103 15.44 -11.58 -3.17
C ASN A 103 14.35 -12.65 -3.34
N LEU A 104 13.13 -12.23 -3.67
CA LEU A 104 12.03 -13.14 -3.98
C LEU A 104 12.33 -13.93 -5.27
N ASN A 105 12.90 -13.30 -6.30
CA ASN A 105 13.33 -13.98 -7.52
C ASN A 105 14.44 -15.01 -7.27
N ASN A 106 15.34 -14.72 -6.34
CA ASN A 106 16.43 -15.63 -5.94
C ASN A 106 16.02 -16.66 -4.87
N LYS A 107 14.72 -16.79 -4.56
CA LYS A 107 14.19 -17.68 -3.51
C LYS A 107 14.80 -17.46 -2.11
N LYS A 108 15.32 -16.25 -1.84
CA LYS A 108 15.92 -15.85 -0.55
C LYS A 108 14.85 -15.30 0.39
N ILE A 109 13.95 -16.17 0.82
CA ILE A 109 12.72 -15.80 1.56
C ILE A 109 13.00 -15.10 2.89
N LYS A 110 13.95 -15.60 3.70
CA LYS A 110 14.32 -14.94 4.97
C LYS A 110 14.70 -13.47 4.80
N VAL A 111 15.36 -13.13 3.69
CA VAL A 111 15.74 -11.74 3.39
C VAL A 111 14.53 -10.93 2.94
N VAL A 112 13.57 -11.54 2.24
CA VAL A 112 12.29 -10.90 1.91
C VAL A 112 11.52 -10.57 3.19
N GLU A 113 11.43 -11.52 4.13
CA GLU A 113 10.80 -11.33 5.43
C GLU A 113 11.39 -10.13 6.18
N THR A 114 12.71 -10.07 6.31
CA THR A 114 13.37 -8.95 6.99
C THR A 114 13.07 -7.61 6.31
N ASN A 115 13.07 -7.55 4.97
CA ASN A 115 12.74 -6.31 4.26
C ASN A 115 11.28 -5.89 4.45
N VAL A 116 10.34 -6.84 4.43
CA VAL A 116 8.90 -6.57 4.64
C VAL A 116 8.66 -6.10 6.07
N VAL A 117 9.22 -6.80 7.05
CA VAL A 117 9.10 -6.43 8.48
C VAL A 117 9.70 -5.05 8.72
N ALA A 118 10.92 -4.79 8.24
CA ALA A 118 11.56 -3.47 8.40
C ALA A 118 10.71 -2.35 7.78
N ALA A 119 10.18 -2.57 6.57
CA ALA A 119 9.33 -1.59 5.91
C ALA A 119 8.05 -1.28 6.68
N GLN A 120 7.38 -2.32 7.19
CA GLN A 120 6.11 -2.15 7.91
C GLN A 120 6.31 -1.59 9.31
N LEU A 121 7.40 -1.94 10.00
CA LEU A 121 7.77 -1.30 11.26
C LEU A 121 8.08 0.18 11.08
N LEU A 122 8.75 0.56 9.99
CA LEU A 122 8.95 1.98 9.63
C LEU A 122 7.62 2.69 9.31
N SER A 123 6.72 2.03 8.58
CA SER A 123 5.39 2.60 8.34
C SER A 123 4.62 2.79 9.64
N ALA A 124 4.63 1.79 10.52
CA ALA A 124 3.91 1.83 11.79
C ALA A 124 4.51 2.87 12.75
N SER A 125 5.83 3.03 12.79
CA SER A 125 6.48 4.05 13.62
C SER A 125 6.12 5.46 13.17
N ILE A 126 6.02 5.70 11.86
CA ILE A 126 5.56 7.00 11.34
C ILE A 126 4.11 7.26 11.74
N ILE A 127 3.21 6.27 11.59
CA ILE A 127 1.82 6.43 12.04
C ILE A 127 1.75 6.68 13.55
N ALA A 128 2.57 5.98 14.35
CA ALA A 128 2.61 6.16 15.80
C ALA A 128 3.09 7.56 16.19
N VAL A 129 4.16 8.07 15.57
CA VAL A 129 4.64 9.44 15.77
C VAL A 129 3.54 10.44 15.39
N MET A 130 2.85 10.22 14.27
CA MET A 130 1.74 11.09 13.87
C MET A 130 0.58 11.08 14.87
N ARG A 131 0.23 9.91 15.41
CA ARG A 131 -0.82 9.79 16.43
C ARG A 131 -0.42 10.48 17.73
N LEU A 132 0.87 10.48 18.10
CA LEU A 132 1.38 11.19 19.27
C LEU A 132 1.39 12.72 19.08
N VAL A 133 1.55 13.19 17.84
CA VAL A 133 1.61 14.63 17.51
C VAL A 133 0.21 15.20 17.23
N SER A 134 -0.74 14.38 16.77
CA SER A 134 -2.08 14.83 16.35
C SER A 134 -3.18 13.86 16.78
N ASP A 135 -4.12 14.36 17.57
CA ASP A 135 -5.32 13.62 17.99
C ASP A 135 -6.29 13.31 16.84
N ASN A 136 -6.12 13.96 15.69
CA ASN A 136 -6.97 13.80 14.52
C ASN A 136 -6.71 12.49 13.75
N VAL A 137 -5.63 11.77 14.07
CA VAL A 137 -5.37 10.45 13.48
C VAL A 137 -6.40 9.45 14.02
N PRO A 138 -7.31 8.90 13.19
CA PRO A 138 -8.41 8.04 13.65
C PRO A 138 -7.97 6.59 13.86
N LEU A 139 -6.76 6.39 14.41
CA LEU A 139 -6.17 5.08 14.69
C LEU A 139 -5.65 5.07 16.13
N SER A 140 -6.10 4.11 16.92
CA SER A 140 -5.52 3.84 18.23
C SER A 140 -4.16 3.15 18.11
N MET A 141 -3.36 3.14 19.19
CA MET A 141 -2.09 2.39 19.19
C MET A 141 -2.28 0.90 18.93
N LEU A 142 -3.41 0.33 19.36
CA LEU A 142 -3.77 -1.06 19.10
C LEU A 142 -4.08 -1.28 17.61
N ASP A 143 -4.76 -0.34 16.95
CA ASP A 143 -5.02 -0.39 15.50
C ASP A 143 -3.73 -0.31 14.69
N ILE A 144 -2.76 0.51 15.14
CA ILE A 144 -1.46 0.64 14.48
C ILE A 144 -0.67 -0.67 14.57
N LEU A 145 -0.65 -1.31 15.75
CA LEU A 145 -0.03 -2.64 15.93
C LEU A 145 -0.72 -3.69 15.08
N PHE A 146 -2.05 -3.70 15.07
CA PHE A 146 -2.84 -4.62 14.26
C PHE A 146 -2.57 -4.42 12.77
N TYR A 147 -2.51 -3.18 12.29
CA TYR A 147 -2.11 -2.84 10.93
C TYR A 147 -0.69 -3.35 10.61
N ALA A 148 0.28 -3.11 11.49
CA ALA A 148 1.66 -3.54 11.27
C ALA A 148 1.75 -5.07 11.11
N ILE A 149 1.16 -5.82 12.03
CA ILE A 149 1.18 -7.30 12.01
C ILE A 149 0.40 -7.83 10.81
N SER A 150 -0.81 -7.34 10.58
CA SER A 150 -1.66 -7.82 9.48
C SER A 150 -1.08 -7.49 8.10
N SER A 151 -0.46 -6.32 7.91
CA SER A 151 0.20 -5.94 6.65
C SER A 151 1.47 -6.75 6.38
N ILE A 152 2.24 -7.07 7.42
CA ILE A 152 3.38 -8.01 7.31
C ILE A 152 2.86 -9.38 6.85
N CYS A 153 1.91 -9.96 7.59
CA CYS A 153 1.34 -11.26 7.27
C CYS A 153 0.75 -11.28 5.86
N PHE A 154 0.01 -10.24 5.46
CA PHE A 154 -0.58 -10.11 4.14
C PHE A 154 0.46 -10.15 3.02
N VAL A 155 1.53 -9.35 3.12
CA VAL A 155 2.59 -9.33 2.10
C VAL A 155 3.35 -10.65 2.07
N LEU A 156 3.64 -11.25 3.22
CA LEU A 156 4.33 -12.53 3.30
C LEU A 156 3.49 -13.66 2.70
N ILE A 157 2.22 -13.78 3.07
CA ILE A 157 1.31 -14.79 2.50
C ILE A 157 1.29 -14.67 0.96
N ILE A 158 1.21 -13.46 0.41
CA ILE A 158 1.25 -13.27 -1.04
C ILE A 158 2.62 -13.67 -1.61
N ALA A 159 3.72 -13.30 -0.95
CA ALA A 159 5.06 -13.67 -1.39
C ALA A 159 5.29 -15.19 -1.40
N PHE A 160 4.73 -15.93 -0.44
CA PHE A 160 4.83 -17.38 -0.35
C PHE A 160 3.89 -18.13 -1.29
N VAL A 161 2.59 -17.77 -1.29
CA VAL A 161 1.55 -18.54 -1.98
C VAL A 161 1.44 -18.15 -3.45
N LYS A 162 1.55 -16.86 -3.77
CA LYS A 162 1.41 -16.33 -5.13
C LYS A 162 2.45 -15.25 -5.41
N PRO A 163 3.76 -15.59 -5.45
CA PRO A 163 4.83 -14.62 -5.70
C PRO A 163 4.65 -13.84 -7.01
N LYS A 164 3.98 -14.42 -8.02
CA LYS A 164 3.62 -13.78 -9.29
C LYS A 164 2.75 -12.51 -9.14
N TRP A 165 2.10 -12.32 -7.99
CA TRP A 165 1.31 -11.12 -7.71
C TRP A 165 2.18 -9.92 -7.29
N ILE A 166 3.37 -10.20 -6.76
CA ILE A 166 4.41 -9.22 -6.43
C ILE A 166 5.40 -9.10 -7.60
N LEU A 167 5.96 -10.22 -8.03
CA LEU A 167 6.89 -10.33 -9.14
C LEU A 167 6.15 -10.36 -10.47
N THR A 168 6.10 -9.21 -11.13
CA THR A 168 5.66 -9.15 -12.52
C THR A 168 6.76 -9.64 -13.46
N THR A 169 6.38 -10.34 -14.53
CA THR A 169 7.32 -10.81 -15.58
C THR A 169 8.10 -9.66 -16.25
N ARG A 170 7.61 -8.42 -16.08
CA ARG A 170 8.21 -7.19 -16.60
C ARG A 170 8.70 -6.26 -15.51
N SER A 171 9.02 -6.79 -14.32
CA SER A 171 9.55 -6.02 -13.20
C SER A 171 10.73 -5.15 -13.63
N ARG A 172 10.62 -3.83 -13.45
CA ARG A 172 11.70 -2.86 -13.70
C ARG A 172 12.91 -3.04 -12.78
N TYR A 173 12.73 -3.78 -11.70
CA TYR A 173 13.73 -4.01 -10.67
C TYR A 173 14.66 -5.18 -10.97
N LEU A 174 14.35 -5.98 -11.99
CA LEU A 174 15.15 -7.13 -12.41
C LEU A 174 15.93 -6.81 -13.68
N SER A 175 17.20 -7.18 -13.69
CA SER A 175 18.04 -7.16 -14.89
C SER A 175 17.53 -8.14 -15.95
N SER A 176 17.98 -8.01 -17.20
CA SER A 176 17.58 -8.96 -18.27
C SER A 176 17.91 -10.42 -17.92
N LYS A 177 19.05 -10.65 -17.23
CA LYS A 177 19.49 -11.98 -16.77
C LYS A 177 18.65 -12.50 -15.59
N GLU A 178 18.24 -11.63 -14.69
CA GLU A 178 17.33 -12.00 -13.59
C GLU A 178 15.91 -12.24 -14.12
N ARG A 179 15.50 -11.52 -15.17
CA ARG A 179 14.22 -11.71 -15.83
C ARG A 179 14.11 -12.99 -16.63
N SER A 180 15.18 -13.48 -17.25
CA SER A 180 15.15 -14.80 -17.89
C SER A 180 15.02 -15.94 -16.88
N ARG A 181 15.34 -15.67 -15.61
CA ARG A 181 15.18 -16.57 -14.46
C ARG A 181 13.89 -16.31 -13.67
N LEU A 182 12.99 -15.47 -14.19
CA LEU A 182 11.77 -15.04 -13.47
C LEU A 182 10.89 -16.22 -13.15
N LEU A 183 10.91 -16.63 -11.88
CA LEU A 183 10.16 -17.78 -11.38
C LEU A 183 10.23 -18.97 -12.35
N ASN A 184 11.38 -19.12 -13.02
CA ASN A 184 11.61 -20.13 -14.04
C ASN A 184 12.82 -20.94 -13.55
N ASP A 185 12.58 -22.13 -13.04
CA ASP A 185 11.31 -22.89 -13.23
C ASP A 185 10.12 -22.51 -12.32
#